data_AF-A0A930A276-F1
#
_entry.id   AF-A0A930A276-F1
#
_cell.length_a   1.000
_cell.length_b   1.000
_cell.length_c   1.000
_cell.angle_alpha   90.00
_cell.angle_beta   90.00
_cell.angle_gamma   90.00
#
_symmetry.space_group_name_H-M   'P 1'
#
loop_
_entity.id
_entity.type
_entity.pdbx_description
1 polymer ?
#
loop_
_entity_poly.entity_id
_entity_poly.type
_entity_poly.pdbx_seq_one_letter_code
_entity_poly.pdbx_strand_id
1 'polypeptide(L)' 'EQQLAAKENYGFNAKTGEWVDMYEAGIIDPTKVTRSALLNAASISGLFITTEAAIAQLPEKEIPVPPAMGQY' A
#
# COMPACT_ATOMS: atom_id res chain seq x y z
N GLU A 1 -10.44 18.75 10.18
CA GLU A 1 -11.18 19.97 9.85
C GLU A 1 -10.30 21.05 9.21
N GLN A 2 -9.14 21.38 9.79
CA GLN A 2 -8.22 22.38 9.22
C GLN A 2 -7.75 22.06 7.79
N GLN A 3 -7.56 20.78 7.44
CA GLN A 3 -7.25 20.36 6.07
C GLN A 3 -8.36 20.65 5.04
N LEU A 4 -9.64 20.59 5.45
CA LEU A 4 -10.78 20.72 4.52
C LEU A 4 -11.02 22.18 4.11
N ALA A 5 -10.62 23.13 4.95
CA ALA A 5 -10.68 24.56 4.67
C ALA A 5 -9.31 25.17 4.33
N ALA A 6 -8.29 24.32 4.15
CA ALA A 6 -6.92 24.72 3.87
C ALA A 6 -6.80 25.39 2.50
N LYS A 7 -5.98 26.45 2.42
CA LYS A 7 -5.55 27.04 1.15
C LYS A 7 -4.57 26.11 0.43
N GLU A 8 -4.29 26.38 -0.84
CA GLU A 8 -3.26 25.65 -1.59
C GLU A 8 -1.94 25.60 -0.80
N ASN A 9 -1.24 24.47 -0.92
CA ASN A 9 0.03 24.15 -0.24
C ASN A 9 -0.02 24.06 1.30
N TYR A 10 -1.16 24.26 1.94
CA TYR A 10 -1.25 24.15 3.40
C TYR A 10 -1.49 22.70 3.85
N GLY A 11 -0.67 22.23 4.77
CA GLY A 11 -0.73 20.85 5.25
C GLY A 11 -0.02 20.62 6.58
N PHE A 12 0.00 19.36 7.01
CA PHE A 12 0.48 18.98 8.34
C PHE A 12 1.95 18.56 8.32
N ASN A 13 2.78 19.24 9.11
CA ASN A 13 4.15 18.83 9.35
C ASN A 13 4.19 17.72 10.41
N ALA A 14 4.36 16.48 9.97
CA ALA A 14 4.37 15.31 10.85
C ALA A 14 5.52 15.30 11.88
N LYS A 15 6.59 16.08 11.68
CA LYS A 15 7.73 16.14 12.60
C LYS A 15 7.46 17.05 13.80
N THR A 16 6.83 18.20 13.56
CA THR A 16 6.55 19.22 14.61
C THR A 16 5.12 19.15 15.12
N GLY A 17 4.21 18.54 14.36
CA GLY A 17 2.79 18.49 14.68
C GLY A 17 2.03 19.77 14.34
N GLU A 18 2.62 20.65 13.51
CA GLU A 18 2.08 21.96 13.18
C GLU A 18 1.55 22.01 11.75
N TRP A 19 0.58 22.89 11.52
CA TRP A 19 0.02 23.18 10.21
C TRP A 19 0.77 24.33 9.56
N VAL A 20 1.36 24.06 8.39
CA VAL A 20 2.31 24.97 7.73
C VAL A 20 2.03 25.06 6.23
N ASP A 21 2.54 26.12 5.60
CA ASP A 21 2.73 26.10 4.16
C ASP A 21 3.85 25.09 3.84
N MET A 22 3.49 24.01 3.15
CA MET A 22 4.39 22.89 2.87
C MET A 22 5.46 23.28 1.84
N TYR A 23 5.19 24.24 0.96
CA TYR A 23 6.16 24.69 -0.03
C TYR A 23 7.25 25.54 0.63
N GLU A 24 6.85 26.52 1.46
CA GLU A 24 7.79 27.34 2.23
C GLU A 24 8.60 26.50 3.24
N ALA A 25 7.97 25.49 3.85
CA ALA A 25 8.63 24.55 4.75
C ALA A 25 9.55 23.55 4.03
N GLY A 26 9.57 23.52 2.69
CA GLY A 26 10.37 22.60 1.89
C GLY A 26 9.91 21.14 1.93
N ILE A 27 8.67 20.88 2.35
CA ILE A 27 8.05 19.56 2.41
C ILE A 27 7.34 19.32 1.07
N ILE A 28 8.11 18.94 0.06
CA ILE A 28 7.65 18.85 -1.34
C ILE A 28 7.73 17.41 -1.82
N ASP A 29 6.61 16.90 -2.34
CA ASP A 29 6.58 15.61 -3.05
C ASP A 29 6.71 15.80 -4.57
N PRO A 30 7.53 14.99 -5.26
CA PRO A 30 7.61 15.04 -6.70
C PRO A 30 6.26 14.67 -7.34
N THR A 31 5.81 15.46 -8.32
CA THR A 31 4.50 15.27 -8.99
C THR A 31 4.29 13.85 -9.53
N LYS A 32 5.36 13.21 -10.02
CA LYS A 32 5.32 11.84 -10.53
C LYS A 32 4.96 10.82 -9.44
N VAL A 33 5.44 11.02 -8.21
CA VAL A 33 5.22 10.11 -7.09
C VAL A 33 3.75 10.15 -6.68
N THR A 34 3.20 11.34 -6.40
CA THR A 34 1.78 11.49 -6.02
C THR A 34 0.85 10.95 -7.10
N ARG A 35 1.12 11.25 -8.38
CA ARG A 35 0.33 10.74 -9.51
C ARG A 35 0.39 9.21 -9.59
N SER A 36 1.58 8.62 -9.50
CA SER A 36 1.72 7.17 -9.58
C SER A 36 1.06 6.46 -8.39
N ALA A 37 1.19 7.01 -7.19
CA ALA A 37 0.58 6.45 -6.00
C ALA A 37 -0.94 6.39 -6.12
N LEU A 38 -1.57 7.49 -6.55
CA LEU A 38 -3.02 7.55 -6.72
C LEU A 38 -3.52 6.59 -7.79
N LEU A 39 -2.86 6.54 -8.95
CA LEU A 39 -3.25 5.65 -10.05
C LEU A 39 -3.13 4.17 -9.67
N ASN A 40 -2.03 3.79 -9.00
CA ASN A 40 -1.83 2.42 -8.54
C ASN A 40 -2.87 2.05 -7.48
N ALA A 41 -3.15 2.95 -6.52
CA ALA A 41 -4.18 2.72 -5.50
C ALA A 41 -5.56 2.55 -6.14
N ALA A 42 -5.94 3.41 -7.08
CA ALA A 42 -7.21 3.29 -7.80
C ALA A 42 -7.32 1.98 -8.58
N SER A 43 -6.24 1.55 -9.23
CA SER A 43 -6.20 0.28 -9.96
C SER A 43 -6.42 -0.93 -9.05
N ILE A 44 -5.73 -0.98 -7.90
CA ILE A 44 -5.91 -2.06 -6.93
C ILE A 44 -7.31 -2.01 -6.32
N SER A 45 -7.79 -0.84 -5.89
CA SER A 45 -9.15 -0.69 -5.35
C SER A 45 -10.22 -1.14 -6.35
N GLY A 46 -10.06 -0.82 -7.64
CA GLY A 46 -10.97 -1.29 -8.69
C GLY A 46 -11.01 -2.81 -8.82
N LEU A 47 -9.85 -3.46 -8.74
CA LEU A 47 -9.75 -4.93 -8.71
C LEU A 47 -10.47 -5.49 -7.46
N PHE A 48 -10.14 -4.97 -6.27
CA PHE A 48 -10.70 -5.49 -5.01
C PHE A 48 -12.22 -5.32 -4.90
N ILE A 49 -12.77 -4.18 -5.34
CA ILE A 49 -14.22 -3.94 -5.30
C ILE A 49 -14.99 -4.89 -6.22
N THR A 50 -14.38 -5.30 -7.33
CA THR A 50 -15.04 -6.16 -8.34
C THR A 50 -14.71 -7.64 -8.18
N THR A 51 -13.72 -7.99 -7.35
CA THR A 51 -13.34 -9.38 -7.07
C THR A 51 -14.14 -9.90 -5.88
N GLU A 52 -15.11 -10.76 -6.12
CA GLU A 52 -16.02 -11.27 -5.08
C GLU A 52 -15.37 -12.30 -4.15
N ALA A 53 -14.42 -13.09 -4.66
CA ALA A 53 -13.74 -14.13 -3.88
C ALA A 53 -12.29 -14.32 -4.34
N ALA A 54 -11.41 -14.59 -3.38
CA ALA A 54 -10.05 -15.05 -3.61
C ALA A 54 -9.90 -16.48 -3.05
N ILE A 55 -9.44 -17.42 -3.88
CA ILE A 55 -9.22 -18.81 -3.49
C ILE A 55 -7.71 -19.04 -3.40
N ALA A 56 -7.24 -19.56 -2.27
CA ALA A 56 -5.85 -19.95 -2.07
C ALA A 56 -5.77 -21.45 -1.75
N GLN A 57 -4.70 -22.10 -2.20
CA GLN A 57 -4.40 -23.47 -1.79
C GLN A 57 -3.86 -23.50 -0.37
N LEU A 58 -4.26 -24.53 0.38
CA LEU A 58 -3.68 -24.80 1.68
C LEU A 58 -2.21 -25.24 1.51
N PRO A 59 -1.33 -24.86 2.45
CA PRO A 59 0.02 -25.42 2.47
C PRO A 59 -0.04 -26.95 2.46
N GLU A 60 0.73 -27.58 1.57
CA GLU A 60 0.85 -29.04 1.56
C GLU A 60 1.48 -29.52 2.87
N LYS A 61 0.91 -30.57 3.45
CA LYS A 61 1.58 -31.28 4.54
C LYS A 61 2.65 -32.16 3.90
N GLU A 62 3.90 -32.03 4.37
CA GLU A 62 4.93 -33.00 4.03
C GLU A 62 4.44 -34.39 4.44
N ILE A 63 4.17 -35.24 3.45
CA ILE A 63 3.90 -36.65 3.68
C ILE A 63 5.26 -37.28 3.97
N PRO A 64 5.46 -37.93 5.14
CA PRO A 64 6.70 -38.64 5.41
C PRO A 64 6.90 -39.66 4.29
N VAL A 65 7.90 -39.44 3.45
CA VAL A 65 8.25 -40.38 2.40
C VAL A 65 8.77 -41.63 3.13
N PRO A 66 8.12 -42.80 2.99
CA PRO A 66 8.64 -44.01 3.61
C PRO A 66 10.05 -44.25 3.07
N PRO A 67 11.04 -44.60 3.92
CA PRO A 67 12.37 -44.90 3.43
C PRO A 67 12.26 -46.00 2.37
N ALA A 68 12.87 -45.76 1.21
CA ALA A 68 12.92 -46.72 0.12
C ALA A 68 13.55 -48.02 0.65
N MET A 69 12.72 -49.06 0.81
CA MET A 69 13.21 -50.39 1.19
C MET A 69 14.13 -50.88 0.08
N GLY A 70 15.38 -51.13 0.47
CA GLY A 70 16.48 -51.50 -0.42
C GLY A 70 16.09 -52.63 -1.36
N GLN A 71 16.45 -52.44 -2.62
CA GLN A 71 16.36 -53.45 -3.66
C GLN A 71 17.30 -54.60 -3.29
N TYR A 72 16.72 -55.80 -3.16
CA TYR A 72 17.42 -57.06 -3.36
C TYR A 72 16.95 -57.64 -4.68
#